data_AF-A0A7T5E5Y4-F1
#
_entry.id   AF-A0A7T5E5Y4-F1
#
_cell.length_a   1.000
_cell.length_b   1.000
_cell.length_c   1.000
_cell.angle_alpha   90.00
_cell.angle_beta   90.00
_cell.angle_gamma   90.00
#
_symmetry.space_group_name_H-M   'P 1'
#
loop_
_entity.id
_entity.type
_entity.pdbx_description
1 polymer ?
#
loop_
_entity_poly.entity_id
_entity_poly.type
_entity_poly.pdbx_seq_one_letter_code
_entity_poly.pdbx_strand_id
1 'polypeptide(L)'
;MTRWIEDRDRGQRGLIGLLVGGLVYRTIVAIWLLPGFDEAYYYLYSRHLNWSYFDHPIMVALTTGLGWWTTGIISPLTIRVGALLLYGISLGLLYLAARRMHNPAVGQMTLAFGTLMPLIVISFGILTSPDNGLMLFWSATLLVALWEFFPTRRRLNYYGVIGNAYIPTWRVALLGGLVGLACISKYHGFVLGLGLVGFCLSRQPYRKVFQSPWLVVSVGCFALALAPLLYWNAQHDWISFRFHLGMRFDGGSDEPSPFRFGQMVGYWLLSNVYLFPLFGLPLWWVTLRQTGQQCLMAFTPSWDTQEAQGRDQLALVLWLSLPIVVLFTALGGKQQIFPAWPAPGYWGLLILLGAQGVIWQRRRPRLVQRWLWGSGLFLAILSVIALLHLQLGFLQQPSRYAPLGGLIPVEQDGSTELIDTLQLRRLMAENPELQATLPEIGFIFTNEYYLGGYFDMAIHPLGDVPVTAFSQDPRGFAFWFNQANWLGQDALYLTLERFAQEPDILAQYQPLFDTIEPLTTLALRRGGEVTETIHVFKASRFNQIYRYPY
;
A
#
# COMPACT_ATOMS: atom_id res chain seq x y z
N MET A 1 36.91 26.86 1.84
CA MET A 1 36.38 25.94 2.87
C MET A 1 34.97 26.35 3.33
N THR A 2 34.74 27.63 3.62
CA THR A 2 33.43 28.23 3.99
C THR A 2 32.30 27.97 2.98
N ARG A 3 32.52 28.19 1.68
CA ARG A 3 31.49 27.94 0.63
C ARG A 3 31.02 26.48 0.54
N TRP A 4 31.93 25.53 0.79
CA TRP A 4 31.62 24.09 0.77
C TRP A 4 30.85 23.66 2.01
N ILE A 5 31.17 24.23 3.17
CA ILE A 5 30.42 24.03 4.42
C ILE A 5 29.01 24.63 4.26
N GLU A 6 28.89 25.84 3.72
CA GLU A 6 27.58 26.47 3.46
C GLU A 6 26.70 25.69 2.47
N ASP A 7 27.27 25.19 1.37
CA ASP A 7 26.52 24.38 0.40
C ASP A 7 26.11 23.02 0.97
N ARG A 8 26.96 22.42 1.82
CA ARG A 8 26.65 21.19 2.55
C ARG A 8 25.53 21.41 3.57
N ASP A 9 25.58 22.49 4.32
CA ASP A 9 24.58 22.83 5.33
C ASP A 9 23.23 23.20 4.69
N ARG A 10 23.23 23.94 3.58
CA ARG A 10 22.00 24.19 2.79
C ARG A 10 21.38 22.90 2.26
N GLY A 11 22.20 21.98 1.77
CA GLY A 11 21.74 20.67 1.31
C GLY A 11 21.14 19.83 2.45
N GLN A 12 21.76 19.81 3.63
CA GLN A 12 21.23 19.09 4.79
C GLN A 12 19.92 19.71 5.30
N ARG A 13 19.82 21.04 5.35
CA ARG A 13 18.57 21.73 5.73
C ARG A 13 17.43 21.43 4.76
N GLY A 14 17.70 21.40 3.45
CA GLY A 14 16.69 21.04 2.45
C GLY A 14 16.19 19.60 2.58
N LEU A 15 17.10 18.65 2.86
CA LEU A 15 16.76 17.24 3.11
C LEU A 15 15.86 17.09 4.34
N ILE A 16 16.25 17.69 5.47
CA ILE A 16 15.46 17.64 6.71
C ILE A 16 14.10 18.31 6.50
N GLY A 17 14.05 19.44 5.82
CA GLY A 17 12.80 20.12 5.48
C GLY A 17 11.82 19.26 4.68
N LEU A 18 12.30 18.50 3.69
CA LEU A 18 11.46 17.58 2.91
C LEU A 18 10.94 16.41 3.74
N LEU A 19 11.77 15.81 4.60
CA LEU A 19 11.36 14.68 5.45
C LEU A 19 10.39 15.12 6.53
N VAL A 20 10.70 16.21 7.25
CA VAL A 20 9.88 16.72 8.34
C VAL A 20 8.59 17.34 7.79
N GLY A 21 8.68 18.21 6.78
CA GLY A 21 7.50 18.81 6.15
C GLY A 21 6.59 17.76 5.51
N GLY A 22 7.17 16.77 4.82
CA GLY A 22 6.43 15.64 4.28
C GLY A 22 5.80 14.76 5.36
N LEU A 23 6.46 14.53 6.49
CA LEU A 23 5.87 13.82 7.63
C LEU A 23 4.71 14.62 8.25
N VAL A 24 4.88 15.92 8.48
CA VAL A 24 3.82 16.79 9.01
C VAL A 24 2.59 16.75 8.11
N TYR A 25 2.77 16.92 6.80
CA TYR A 25 1.68 16.80 5.83
C TYR A 25 0.98 15.44 5.93
N ARG A 26 1.74 14.34 5.86
CA ARG A 26 1.18 12.98 5.92
C ARG A 26 0.44 12.71 7.23
N THR A 27 0.94 13.21 8.37
CA THR A 27 0.28 13.10 9.67
C THR A 27 -1.02 13.90 9.72
N ILE A 28 -1.05 15.13 9.18
CA ILE A 28 -2.29 15.92 9.09
C ILE A 28 -3.34 15.17 8.27
N VAL A 29 -2.96 14.65 7.10
CA VAL A 29 -3.86 13.83 6.28
C VAL A 29 -4.29 12.56 7.03
N ALA A 30 -3.37 11.86 7.71
CA ALA A 30 -3.68 10.64 8.46
C ALA A 30 -4.69 10.86 9.61
N ILE A 31 -4.72 12.07 10.20
CA ILE A 31 -5.69 12.44 11.23
C ILE A 31 -7.06 12.75 10.63
N TRP A 32 -7.10 13.51 9.52
CA TRP A 32 -8.33 14.07 8.96
C TRP A 32 -8.98 13.18 7.89
N LEU A 33 -8.25 12.24 7.30
CA LEU A 33 -8.80 11.32 6.32
C LEU A 33 -9.56 10.21 7.04
N LEU A 34 -10.83 9.99 6.67
CA LEU A 34 -11.60 8.85 7.17
C LEU A 34 -10.94 7.52 6.75
N PRO A 35 -11.08 6.43 7.53
CA PRO A 35 -10.48 5.16 7.18
C PRO A 35 -11.12 4.61 5.90
N GLY A 36 -10.31 4.06 4.98
CA GLY A 36 -10.81 3.34 3.80
C GLY A 36 -11.28 1.92 4.11
N PHE A 37 -12.00 1.30 3.18
CA PHE A 37 -12.47 -0.08 3.25
C PHE A 37 -11.35 -1.07 3.61
N ASP A 38 -10.25 -1.01 2.84
CA ASP A 38 -9.09 -1.85 3.04
C ASP A 38 -8.43 -1.60 4.40
N GLU A 39 -8.34 -0.36 4.86
CA GLU A 39 -7.70 -0.04 6.15
C GLU A 39 -8.49 -0.57 7.33
N ALA A 40 -9.82 -0.44 7.28
CA ALA A 40 -10.72 -0.97 8.30
C ALA A 40 -10.65 -2.51 8.35
N TYR A 41 -10.55 -3.16 7.19
CA TYR A 41 -10.36 -4.61 7.10
C TYR A 41 -8.97 -5.05 7.59
N TYR A 42 -7.89 -4.33 7.26
CA TYR A 42 -6.55 -4.63 7.79
C TYR A 42 -6.40 -4.34 9.29
N TYR A 43 -7.25 -3.49 9.85
CA TYR A 43 -7.34 -3.35 11.30
C TYR A 43 -7.79 -4.67 11.94
N LEU A 44 -8.76 -5.39 11.35
CA LEU A 44 -9.16 -6.71 11.85
C LEU A 44 -8.02 -7.73 11.80
N TYR A 45 -7.09 -7.60 10.85
CA TYR A 45 -5.92 -8.48 10.80
C TYR A 45 -5.07 -8.26 12.05
N SER A 46 -4.87 -7.01 12.45
CA SER A 46 -4.14 -6.68 13.67
C SER A 46 -4.87 -7.06 14.95
N ARG A 47 -6.20 -7.26 14.92
CA ARG A 47 -6.98 -7.83 16.03
C ARG A 47 -6.85 -9.35 16.09
N HIS A 48 -6.93 -10.00 14.93
CA HIS A 48 -6.86 -11.46 14.78
C HIS A 48 -5.51 -11.86 14.18
N LEU A 49 -4.43 -11.66 14.95
CA LEU A 49 -3.08 -11.97 14.50
C LEU A 49 -2.93 -13.44 14.09
N ASN A 50 -2.46 -13.66 12.87
CA ASN A 50 -2.20 -14.99 12.32
C ASN A 50 -0.95 -14.97 11.43
N TRP A 51 -0.44 -16.15 11.06
CA TRP A 51 0.78 -16.30 10.27
C TRP A 51 0.66 -15.76 8.83
N SER A 52 -0.55 -15.70 8.30
CA SER A 52 -0.94 -15.03 7.05
C SER A 52 -2.47 -14.82 7.04
N TYR A 53 -2.99 -14.21 5.97
CA TYR A 53 -4.42 -14.03 5.75
C TYR A 53 -4.82 -14.35 4.31
N PHE A 54 -6.13 -14.32 4.07
CA PHE A 54 -6.75 -14.66 2.80
C PHE A 54 -6.14 -13.94 1.60
N ASP A 55 -6.09 -12.61 1.59
CA ASP A 55 -5.60 -11.83 0.45
C ASP A 55 -4.18 -11.28 0.64
N HIS A 56 -3.73 -11.09 1.89
CA HIS A 56 -2.42 -10.49 2.19
C HIS A 56 -1.66 -11.22 3.30
N PRO A 57 -0.31 -11.28 3.25
CA PRO A 57 0.48 -11.86 4.33
C PRO A 57 0.65 -10.91 5.52
N ILE A 58 1.26 -11.41 6.59
CA ILE A 58 1.22 -10.82 7.94
C ILE A 58 1.70 -9.36 8.08
N MET A 59 2.58 -8.85 7.21
CA MET A 59 3.21 -7.54 7.45
C MET A 59 2.20 -6.38 7.51
N VAL A 60 1.09 -6.47 6.77
CA VAL A 60 0.04 -5.45 6.83
C VAL A 60 -0.62 -5.40 8.21
N ALA A 61 -0.84 -6.55 8.84
CA ALA A 61 -1.38 -6.65 10.19
C ALA A 61 -0.44 -5.99 11.21
N LEU A 62 0.87 -6.27 11.11
CA LEU A 62 1.88 -5.69 11.99
C LEU A 62 1.98 -4.17 11.81
N THR A 63 1.90 -3.70 10.57
CA THR A 63 2.01 -2.27 10.24
C THR A 63 0.78 -1.51 10.72
N THR A 64 -0.42 -2.05 10.48
CA THR A 64 -1.69 -1.47 10.98
C THR A 64 -1.76 -1.49 12.51
N GLY A 65 -1.28 -2.58 13.12
CA GLY A 65 -1.32 -2.81 14.56
C GLY A 65 -0.46 -1.86 15.38
N LEU A 66 0.71 -1.47 14.86
CA LEU A 66 1.77 -0.80 15.61
C LEU A 66 1.27 0.39 16.47
N GLY A 67 0.45 1.28 15.91
CA GLY A 67 0.02 2.49 16.63
C GLY A 67 -1.07 2.23 17.66
N TRP A 68 -2.08 1.42 17.36
CA TRP A 68 -3.16 1.18 18.32
C TRP A 68 -2.78 0.17 19.40
N TRP A 69 -1.89 -0.80 19.13
CA TRP A 69 -1.33 -1.68 20.17
C TRP A 69 -0.48 -0.90 21.19
N THR A 70 0.24 0.12 20.74
CA THR A 70 1.10 0.93 21.62
C THR A 70 0.34 2.00 22.39
N THR A 71 -0.75 2.53 21.82
CA THR A 71 -1.54 3.61 22.43
C THR A 71 -2.79 3.12 23.15
N GLY A 72 -3.28 1.93 22.83
CA GLY A 72 -4.61 1.42 23.24
C GLY A 72 -5.78 2.15 22.58
N ILE A 73 -5.53 3.11 21.68
CA ILE A 73 -6.56 3.94 21.06
C ILE A 73 -6.78 3.51 19.62
N ILE A 74 -8.03 3.23 19.26
CA ILE A 74 -8.43 2.93 17.88
C ILE A 74 -8.94 4.23 17.23
N SER A 75 -8.23 4.68 16.20
CA SER A 75 -8.51 5.91 15.45
C SER A 75 -7.88 5.84 14.05
N PRO A 76 -8.29 6.70 13.10
CA PRO A 76 -7.67 6.76 11.78
C PRO A 76 -6.15 7.02 11.84
N LEU A 77 -5.68 7.85 12.78
CA LEU A 77 -4.24 8.08 12.95
C LEU A 77 -3.52 6.84 13.47
N THR A 78 -4.02 6.20 14.53
CA THR A 78 -3.31 5.13 15.22
C THR A 78 -3.18 3.88 14.37
N ILE A 79 -4.13 3.57 13.49
CA ILE A 79 -3.99 2.49 12.50
C ILE A 79 -2.98 2.79 11.38
N ARG A 80 -2.57 4.06 11.22
CA ARG A 80 -1.65 4.54 10.17
C ARG A 80 -0.23 4.83 10.67
N VAL A 81 0.04 4.76 11.98
CA VAL A 81 1.37 5.08 12.55
C VAL A 81 2.47 4.24 11.92
N GLY A 82 2.25 2.94 11.74
CA GLY A 82 3.20 2.06 11.06
C GLY A 82 3.49 2.51 9.63
N ALA A 83 2.47 2.83 8.85
CA ALA A 83 2.61 3.36 7.49
C ALA A 83 3.45 4.65 7.45
N LEU A 84 3.17 5.60 8.35
CA LEU A 84 3.88 6.88 8.44
C LEU A 84 5.38 6.68 8.71
N LEU A 85 5.72 5.75 9.63
CA LEU A 85 7.08 5.42 10.03
C LEU A 85 7.83 4.67 8.91
N LEU A 86 7.25 3.58 8.40
CA LEU A 86 7.87 2.75 7.37
C LEU A 86 8.15 3.56 6.10
N TYR A 87 7.25 4.47 5.72
CA TYR A 87 7.48 5.34 4.57
C TYR A 87 8.62 6.34 4.80
N GLY A 88 8.73 6.91 6.00
CA GLY A 88 9.86 7.77 6.35
C GLY A 88 11.21 7.05 6.24
N ILE A 89 11.27 5.80 6.70
CA ILE A 89 12.45 4.94 6.56
C ILE A 89 12.71 4.61 5.09
N SER A 90 11.66 4.26 4.33
CA SER A 90 11.74 3.94 2.90
C SER A 90 12.30 5.12 2.09
N LEU A 91 11.81 6.33 2.33
CA LEU A 91 12.34 7.57 1.74
C LEU A 91 13.83 7.77 2.06
N GLY A 92 14.23 7.51 3.31
CA GLY A 92 15.63 7.57 3.72
C GLY A 92 16.51 6.55 2.99
N LEU A 93 16.06 5.31 2.85
CA LEU A 93 16.76 4.26 2.11
C LEU A 93 16.85 4.57 0.61
N LEU A 94 15.77 5.06 0.00
CA LEU A 94 15.75 5.49 -1.39
C LEU A 94 16.72 6.66 -1.63
N TYR A 95 16.74 7.64 -0.72
CA TYR A 95 17.72 8.73 -0.74
C TYR A 95 19.16 8.19 -0.70
N LEU A 96 19.46 7.23 0.19
CA LEU A 96 20.79 6.63 0.31
C LEU A 96 21.17 5.86 -0.96
N ALA A 97 20.24 5.13 -1.56
CA ALA A 97 20.45 4.43 -2.83
C ALA A 97 20.78 5.42 -3.96
N ALA A 98 19.96 6.46 -4.14
CA ALA A 98 20.16 7.50 -5.14
C ALA A 98 21.47 8.28 -4.93
N ARG A 99 21.78 8.64 -3.68
CA ARG A 99 23.04 9.31 -3.32
C ARG A 99 24.24 8.43 -3.64
N ARG A 100 24.14 7.13 -3.38
CA ARG A 100 25.21 6.18 -3.63
C ARG A 100 25.46 5.97 -5.12
N MET A 101 24.40 5.83 -5.90
CA MET A 101 24.49 5.65 -7.35
C MET A 101 25.02 6.91 -8.03
N HIS A 102 24.68 8.08 -7.51
CA HIS A 102 25.09 9.35 -8.09
C HIS A 102 25.76 10.26 -7.04
N ASN A 103 24.99 11.18 -6.45
CA ASN A 103 25.50 12.19 -5.53
C ASN A 103 24.35 12.72 -4.65
N PRO A 104 24.64 13.50 -3.58
CA PRO A 104 23.61 13.99 -2.66
C PRO A 104 22.50 14.81 -3.30
N ALA A 105 22.77 15.55 -4.39
CA ALA A 105 21.75 16.35 -5.08
C ALA A 105 20.72 15.46 -5.79
N VAL A 106 21.17 14.36 -6.39
CA VAL A 106 20.26 13.35 -6.99
C VAL A 106 19.42 12.68 -5.90
N GLY A 107 20.03 12.37 -4.75
CA GLY A 107 19.28 11.87 -3.60
C GLY A 107 18.18 12.82 -3.15
N GLN A 108 18.48 14.12 -2.99
CA GLN A 108 17.49 15.13 -2.59
C GLN A 108 16.37 15.29 -3.62
N MET A 109 16.72 15.31 -4.92
CA MET A 109 15.72 15.41 -5.98
C MET A 109 14.82 14.18 -6.05
N THR A 110 15.39 12.98 -5.87
CA THR A 110 14.64 11.71 -5.79
C THR A 110 13.66 11.76 -4.62
N LEU A 111 14.11 12.23 -3.45
CA LEU A 111 13.27 12.40 -2.28
C LEU A 111 12.13 13.41 -2.53
N ALA A 112 12.43 14.55 -3.17
CA ALA A 112 11.42 15.54 -3.50
C ALA A 112 10.31 14.95 -4.37
N PHE A 113 10.65 14.13 -5.37
CA PHE A 113 9.64 13.42 -6.17
C PHE A 113 8.86 12.39 -5.35
N GLY A 114 9.53 11.62 -4.49
CA GLY A 114 8.86 10.69 -3.55
C GLY A 114 7.89 11.38 -2.60
N THR A 115 8.14 12.64 -2.22
CA THR A 115 7.25 13.43 -1.35
C THR A 115 6.12 14.12 -2.11
N LEU A 116 6.19 14.26 -3.44
CA LEU A 116 5.25 15.06 -4.24
C LEU A 116 4.35 14.23 -5.17
N MET A 117 4.54 12.92 -5.30
CA MET A 117 3.68 12.07 -6.13
C MET A 117 2.50 11.51 -5.33
N PRO A 118 1.25 11.94 -5.59
CA PRO A 118 0.09 11.63 -4.74
C PRO A 118 -0.17 10.14 -4.54
N LEU A 119 -0.15 9.35 -5.61
CA LEU A 119 -0.30 7.89 -5.53
C LEU A 119 0.66 7.27 -4.51
N ILE A 120 1.95 7.64 -4.57
CA ILE A 120 2.97 7.06 -3.71
C ILE A 120 2.79 7.53 -2.27
N VAL A 121 2.57 8.82 -2.08
CA VAL A 121 2.43 9.42 -0.74
C VAL A 121 1.17 8.94 -0.03
N ILE A 122 0.02 8.89 -0.72
CA ILE A 122 -1.25 8.49 -0.13
C ILE A 122 -1.26 6.98 0.12
N SER A 123 -1.03 6.17 -0.93
CA SER A 123 -1.19 4.70 -0.81
C SER A 123 -0.14 4.02 0.07
N PHE A 124 1.08 4.56 0.13
CA PHE A 124 2.20 3.90 0.85
C PHE A 124 2.75 4.73 2.00
N GLY A 125 2.47 6.03 1.99
CA GLY A 125 3.00 6.97 2.97
C GLY A 125 2.02 7.43 4.02
N ILE A 126 0.72 7.21 3.83
CA ILE A 126 -0.36 7.63 4.73
C ILE A 126 -1.26 6.46 5.06
N LEU A 127 -1.86 5.83 4.05
CA LEU A 127 -2.78 4.71 4.25
C LEU A 127 -2.03 3.48 4.74
N THR A 128 -2.65 2.73 5.66
CA THR A 128 -2.15 1.40 5.98
C THR A 128 -2.47 0.44 4.84
N SER A 129 -1.44 -0.21 4.30
CA SER A 129 -1.55 -1.08 3.16
C SER A 129 -0.41 -2.10 3.12
N PRO A 130 -0.58 -3.23 2.39
CA PRO A 130 0.46 -4.22 2.20
C PRO A 130 1.72 -3.64 1.54
N ASP A 131 1.57 -2.54 0.83
CA ASP A 131 2.66 -1.85 0.14
C ASP A 131 3.58 -1.06 1.10
N ASN A 132 3.17 -0.73 2.34
CA ASN A 132 4.04 -0.02 3.29
C ASN A 132 5.32 -0.84 3.59
N GLY A 133 5.14 -2.13 3.93
CA GLY A 133 6.25 -3.06 4.14
C GLY A 133 7.00 -3.35 2.86
N LEU A 134 6.29 -3.52 1.74
CA LEU A 134 6.89 -3.77 0.44
C LEU A 134 7.87 -2.64 0.05
N MET A 135 7.50 -1.37 0.20
CA MET A 135 8.36 -0.23 -0.13
C MET A 135 9.62 -0.19 0.74
N LEU A 136 9.51 -0.53 2.02
CA LEU A 136 10.64 -0.60 2.94
C LEU A 136 11.66 -1.63 2.43
N PHE A 137 11.20 -2.87 2.23
CA PHE A 137 12.08 -3.96 1.84
C PHE A 137 12.58 -3.83 0.40
N TRP A 138 11.81 -3.21 -0.49
CA TRP A 138 12.24 -2.85 -1.84
C TRP A 138 13.39 -1.83 -1.81
N SER A 139 13.25 -0.78 -1.00
CA SER A 139 14.28 0.25 -0.82
C SER A 139 15.54 -0.31 -0.17
N ALA A 140 15.39 -1.16 0.84
CA ALA A 140 16.49 -1.86 1.49
C ALA A 140 17.21 -2.79 0.51
N THR A 141 16.46 -3.56 -0.28
CA THR A 141 17.01 -4.46 -1.32
C THR A 141 17.81 -3.67 -2.34
N LEU A 142 17.27 -2.55 -2.84
CA LEU A 142 17.96 -1.68 -3.79
C LEU A 142 19.28 -1.14 -3.24
N LEU A 143 19.28 -0.64 -1.99
CA LEU A 143 20.49 -0.13 -1.34
C LEU A 143 21.54 -1.24 -1.10
N VAL A 144 21.10 -2.40 -0.60
CA VAL A 144 21.99 -3.54 -0.34
C VAL A 144 22.56 -4.09 -1.65
N ALA A 145 21.76 -4.17 -2.71
CA ALA A 145 22.20 -4.57 -4.04
C ALA A 145 23.27 -3.59 -4.58
N LEU A 146 23.08 -2.28 -4.36
CA LEU A 146 24.09 -1.28 -4.73
C LEU A 146 25.40 -1.43 -3.92
N TRP A 147 25.35 -1.87 -2.66
CA TRP A 147 26.55 -2.17 -1.86
C TRP A 147 27.22 -3.48 -2.24
N GLU A 148 26.44 -4.46 -2.67
CA GLU A 148 26.91 -5.78 -3.07
C GLU A 148 27.60 -5.74 -4.44
N PHE A 149 26.89 -5.25 -5.46
CA PHE A 149 27.37 -5.29 -6.83
C PHE A 149 28.35 -4.16 -7.17
N PHE A 150 28.31 -3.04 -6.43
CA PHE A 150 29.15 -1.86 -6.70
C PHE A 150 29.89 -1.38 -5.45
N PRO A 151 30.83 -2.14 -4.86
CA PRO A 151 31.54 -1.76 -3.64
C PRO A 151 32.49 -0.56 -3.86
N THR A 152 32.56 0.37 -2.88
CA THR A 152 33.40 1.60 -2.98
C THR A 152 34.90 1.31 -2.87
N ARG A 153 35.27 0.26 -2.11
CA ARG A 153 36.68 -0.14 -1.95
C ARG A 153 36.95 -1.35 -2.84
N ARG A 154 37.87 -1.19 -3.79
CA ARG A 154 38.57 -2.35 -4.37
C ARG A 154 39.22 -3.09 -3.21
N ARG A 155 38.91 -4.38 -3.02
CA ARG A 155 39.63 -5.20 -2.03
C ARG A 155 41.08 -5.30 -2.50
N LEU A 156 42.00 -4.72 -1.74
CA LEU A 156 43.40 -5.16 -1.78
C LEU A 156 43.46 -6.49 -1.04
N ASN A 157 43.94 -7.54 -1.72
CA ASN A 157 44.41 -8.75 -1.06
C ASN A 157 45.92 -8.64 -0.83
N TYR A 158 46.42 -9.37 0.19
CA TYR A 158 47.80 -9.38 0.71
C TYR A 158 48.88 -9.69 -0.35
N TYR A 159 48.50 -10.18 -1.54
CA TYR A 159 49.41 -10.58 -2.63
C TYR A 159 49.37 -9.69 -3.88
N GLY A 160 48.85 -8.46 -3.78
CA GLY A 160 48.77 -7.56 -4.93
C GLY A 160 47.54 -7.83 -5.80
N VAL A 161 47.16 -6.79 -6.55
CA VAL A 161 45.87 -6.59 -7.21
C VAL A 161 45.45 -7.79 -8.06
N ILE A 162 44.53 -8.62 -7.54
CA ILE A 162 43.70 -9.46 -8.40
C ILE A 162 42.75 -8.51 -9.15
N GLY A 163 42.60 -8.70 -10.46
CA GLY A 163 41.81 -7.83 -11.34
C GLY A 163 40.37 -7.55 -10.86
N ASN A 164 39.69 -6.62 -11.53
CA ASN A 164 38.34 -6.07 -11.24
C ASN A 164 37.17 -7.09 -11.20
N ALA A 165 37.39 -8.34 -10.84
CA ALA A 165 36.38 -9.38 -10.85
C ALA A 165 35.50 -9.28 -9.59
N TYR A 166 34.19 -9.17 -9.81
CA TYR A 166 33.18 -9.23 -8.75
C TYR A 166 33.31 -10.52 -7.93
N ILE A 167 33.15 -10.40 -6.61
CA ILE A 167 33.16 -11.50 -5.65
C ILE A 167 31.91 -11.35 -4.77
N PRO A 168 30.98 -12.30 -4.82
CA PRO A 168 29.79 -12.29 -3.98
C PRO A 168 30.12 -12.25 -2.48
N THR A 169 29.40 -11.44 -1.71
CA THR A 169 29.56 -11.34 -0.25
C THR A 169 28.33 -11.85 0.51
N TRP A 170 28.41 -11.86 1.85
CA TRP A 170 27.28 -12.17 2.73
C TRP A 170 26.03 -11.33 2.45
N ARG A 171 26.17 -10.18 1.79
CA ARG A 171 25.01 -9.36 1.40
C ARG A 171 24.10 -10.07 0.40
N VAL A 172 24.58 -11.04 -0.37
CA VAL A 172 23.72 -11.89 -1.20
C VAL A 172 22.73 -12.67 -0.33
N ALA A 173 23.16 -13.16 0.84
CA ALA A 173 22.25 -13.81 1.79
C ALA A 173 21.20 -12.83 2.33
N LEU A 174 21.63 -11.62 2.70
CA LEU A 174 20.74 -10.55 3.13
C LEU A 174 19.70 -10.19 2.05
N LEU A 175 20.08 -10.15 0.77
CA LEU A 175 19.15 -9.89 -0.33
C LEU A 175 18.02 -10.94 -0.39
N GLY A 176 18.33 -12.23 -0.15
CA GLY A 176 17.31 -13.28 -0.09
C GLY A 176 16.33 -13.07 1.06
N GLY A 177 16.83 -12.75 2.25
CA GLY A 177 16.00 -12.39 3.40
C GLY A 177 15.12 -11.16 3.14
N LEU A 178 15.67 -10.09 2.56
CA LEU A 178 14.92 -8.87 2.24
C LEU A 178 13.84 -9.10 1.18
N VAL A 179 14.11 -9.91 0.15
CA VAL A 179 13.10 -10.30 -0.85
C VAL A 179 12.00 -11.15 -0.18
N GLY A 180 12.35 -12.04 0.75
CA GLY A 180 11.36 -12.80 1.52
C GLY A 180 10.47 -11.90 2.37
N LEU A 181 11.07 -10.90 3.04
CA LEU A 181 10.35 -9.88 3.81
C LEU A 181 9.44 -9.00 2.91
N ALA A 182 9.88 -8.70 1.69
CA ALA A 182 9.04 -8.05 0.68
C ALA A 182 7.86 -8.94 0.29
N CYS A 183 8.06 -10.25 0.13
CA CYS A 183 6.99 -11.20 -0.23
C CYS A 183 5.95 -11.38 0.88
N ILE A 184 6.36 -11.41 2.16
CA ILE A 184 5.41 -11.42 3.29
C ILE A 184 4.74 -10.06 3.53
N SER A 185 5.19 -9.02 2.83
CA SER A 185 4.45 -7.76 2.77
C SER A 185 3.39 -7.82 1.69
N LYS A 186 3.78 -8.23 0.48
CA LYS A 186 2.89 -8.41 -0.65
C LYS A 186 3.53 -9.34 -1.67
N TYR A 187 2.71 -10.16 -2.35
CA TYR A 187 3.17 -11.11 -3.38
C TYR A 187 3.98 -10.45 -4.52
N HIS A 188 3.85 -9.13 -4.73
CA HIS A 188 4.71 -8.39 -5.66
C HIS A 188 6.21 -8.48 -5.35
N GLY A 189 6.60 -8.81 -4.11
CA GLY A 189 7.98 -9.06 -3.73
C GLY A 189 8.66 -10.17 -4.55
N PHE A 190 7.91 -11.13 -5.10
CA PHE A 190 8.47 -12.15 -5.98
C PHE A 190 9.06 -11.53 -7.27
N VAL A 191 8.42 -10.48 -7.80
CA VAL A 191 8.90 -9.77 -8.99
C VAL A 191 10.23 -9.06 -8.70
N LEU A 192 10.45 -8.57 -7.48
CA LEU A 192 11.73 -8.00 -7.05
C LEU A 192 12.84 -9.04 -7.06
N GLY A 193 12.57 -10.25 -6.54
CA GLY A 193 13.51 -11.37 -6.56
C GLY A 193 13.88 -11.79 -7.99
N LEU A 194 12.87 -11.91 -8.86
CA LEU A 194 13.08 -12.17 -10.30
C LEU A 194 13.90 -11.05 -10.97
N GLY A 195 13.70 -9.80 -10.58
CA GLY A 195 14.49 -8.66 -11.02
C GLY A 195 15.98 -8.81 -10.67
N LEU A 196 16.31 -9.20 -9.43
CA LEU A 196 17.70 -9.45 -9.01
C LEU A 196 18.34 -10.59 -9.82
N VAL A 197 17.61 -11.68 -10.04
CA VAL A 197 18.07 -12.81 -10.85
C VAL A 197 18.30 -12.37 -12.30
N GLY A 198 17.34 -11.64 -12.90
CA GLY A 198 17.44 -11.08 -14.25
C GLY A 198 18.64 -10.14 -14.42
N PHE A 199 18.91 -9.28 -13.43
CA PHE A 199 20.12 -8.46 -13.41
C PHE A 199 21.39 -9.32 -13.43
N CYS A 200 21.50 -10.31 -12.53
CA CYS A 200 22.69 -11.17 -12.43
C CYS A 200 22.91 -12.00 -13.70
N LEU A 201 21.83 -12.47 -14.35
CA LEU A 201 21.90 -13.22 -15.61
C LEU A 201 22.31 -12.33 -16.79
N SER A 202 21.78 -11.11 -16.86
CA SER A 202 22.03 -10.16 -17.96
C SER A 202 23.45 -9.59 -17.95
N ARG A 203 24.13 -9.57 -16.80
CA ARG A 203 25.45 -8.97 -16.64
C ARG A 203 26.50 -10.01 -16.26
N GLN A 204 27.40 -10.31 -17.20
CA GLN A 204 28.40 -11.38 -17.08
C GLN A 204 29.20 -11.35 -15.77
N PRO A 205 29.69 -10.20 -15.25
CA PRO A 205 30.46 -10.19 -14.01
C PRO A 205 29.68 -10.72 -12.79
N TYR A 206 28.37 -10.47 -12.72
CA TYR A 206 27.53 -10.80 -11.57
C TYR A 206 26.94 -12.22 -11.62
N ARG A 207 27.09 -12.95 -12.73
CA ARG A 207 26.71 -14.38 -12.81
C ARG A 207 27.42 -15.26 -11.78
N LYS A 208 28.56 -14.80 -11.25
CA LYS A 208 29.27 -15.46 -10.15
C LYS A 208 28.43 -15.66 -8.89
N VAL A 209 27.35 -14.89 -8.69
CA VAL A 209 26.38 -15.15 -7.62
C VAL A 209 25.87 -16.59 -7.68
N PHE A 210 25.60 -17.13 -8.88
CA PHE A 210 25.07 -18.48 -9.06
C PHE A 210 26.04 -19.61 -8.69
N GLN A 211 27.32 -19.29 -8.53
CA GLN A 211 28.36 -20.24 -8.11
C GLN A 211 28.78 -20.03 -6.64
N SER A 212 28.19 -19.04 -5.98
CA SER A 212 28.58 -18.64 -4.63
C SER A 212 27.86 -19.46 -3.57
N PRO A 213 28.54 -19.89 -2.48
CA PRO A 213 27.86 -20.48 -1.33
C PRO A 213 26.85 -19.50 -0.69
N TRP A 214 27.05 -18.19 -0.86
CA TRP A 214 26.11 -17.18 -0.37
C TRP A 214 24.75 -17.24 -1.06
N LEU A 215 24.63 -17.81 -2.26
CA LEU A 215 23.34 -18.03 -2.90
C LEU A 215 22.53 -19.09 -2.15
N VAL A 216 23.16 -20.18 -1.70
CA VAL A 216 22.48 -21.22 -0.90
C VAL A 216 21.95 -20.62 0.40
N VAL A 217 22.78 -19.83 1.08
CA VAL A 217 22.37 -19.11 2.30
C VAL A 217 21.25 -18.11 1.99
N SER A 218 21.30 -17.42 0.84
CA SER A 218 20.25 -16.51 0.37
C SER A 218 18.90 -17.20 0.18
N VAL A 219 18.89 -18.36 -0.47
CA VAL A 219 17.68 -19.19 -0.63
C VAL A 219 17.17 -19.66 0.73
N GLY A 220 18.05 -20.04 1.66
CA GLY A 220 17.69 -20.38 3.04
C GLY A 220 17.04 -19.21 3.79
N CYS A 221 17.63 -18.01 3.72
CA CYS A 221 17.06 -16.80 4.33
C CYS A 221 15.71 -16.42 3.72
N PHE A 222 15.57 -16.56 2.40
CA PHE A 222 14.31 -16.31 1.68
C PHE A 222 13.22 -17.29 2.13
N ALA A 223 13.52 -18.58 2.17
CA ALA A 223 12.59 -19.62 2.60
C ALA A 223 12.17 -19.44 4.07
N LEU A 224 13.12 -19.09 4.95
CA LEU A 224 12.84 -18.81 6.36
C LEU A 224 11.90 -17.60 6.51
N ALA A 225 12.13 -16.52 5.77
CA ALA A 225 11.27 -15.35 5.79
C ALA A 225 9.85 -15.66 5.27
N LEU A 226 9.72 -16.58 4.30
CA LEU A 226 8.43 -17.02 3.76
C LEU A 226 7.69 -18.05 4.63
N ALA A 227 8.34 -18.62 5.65
CA ALA A 227 7.76 -19.71 6.43
C ALA A 227 6.36 -19.41 7.02
N PRO A 228 6.07 -18.21 7.58
CA PRO A 228 4.73 -17.86 8.04
C PRO A 228 3.65 -17.97 6.96
N LEU A 229 3.93 -17.47 5.75
CA LEU A 229 3.00 -17.48 4.63
C LEU A 229 2.67 -18.91 4.19
N LEU A 230 3.72 -19.74 4.05
CA LEU A 230 3.58 -21.12 3.58
C LEU A 230 2.89 -21.99 4.62
N TYR A 231 3.26 -21.83 5.91
CA TYR A 231 2.64 -22.56 7.01
C TYR A 231 1.14 -22.30 7.09
N TRP A 232 0.74 -21.03 7.08
CA TRP A 232 -0.67 -20.67 7.14
C TRP A 232 -1.46 -21.22 5.96
N ASN A 233 -0.97 -21.05 4.73
CA ASN A 233 -1.65 -21.54 3.53
C ASN A 233 -1.78 -23.06 3.49
N ALA A 234 -0.77 -23.80 3.98
CA ALA A 234 -0.83 -25.26 4.06
C ALA A 234 -1.94 -25.74 5.01
N GLN A 235 -2.34 -24.92 5.99
CA GLN A 235 -3.45 -25.21 6.91
C GLN A 235 -4.83 -24.79 6.37
N HIS A 236 -4.87 -24.02 5.29
CA HIS A 236 -6.09 -23.40 4.74
C HIS A 236 -6.22 -23.67 3.24
N ASP A 237 -5.88 -24.89 2.80
CA ASP A 237 -6.04 -25.38 1.42
C ASP A 237 -5.49 -24.44 0.33
N TRP A 238 -4.39 -23.74 0.66
CA TRP A 238 -3.72 -22.78 -0.21
C TRP A 238 -4.65 -21.68 -0.74
N ILE A 239 -5.67 -21.31 0.04
CA ILE A 239 -6.74 -20.40 -0.37
C ILE A 239 -6.23 -19.06 -0.89
N SER A 240 -5.16 -18.48 -0.31
CA SER A 240 -4.61 -17.22 -0.79
C SER A 240 -4.05 -17.32 -2.20
N PHE A 241 -3.36 -18.42 -2.52
CA PHE A 241 -2.82 -18.63 -3.85
C PHE A 241 -3.93 -18.89 -4.87
N ARG A 242 -4.94 -19.69 -4.50
CA ARG A 242 -6.14 -19.91 -5.32
C ARG A 242 -6.86 -18.59 -5.62
N PHE A 243 -6.92 -17.69 -4.64
CA PHE A 243 -7.50 -16.36 -4.81
C PHE A 243 -6.72 -15.55 -5.84
N HIS A 244 -5.40 -15.38 -5.67
CA HIS A 244 -4.61 -14.52 -6.57
C HIS A 244 -4.37 -15.12 -7.97
N LEU A 245 -4.41 -16.44 -8.13
CA LEU A 245 -4.15 -17.11 -9.40
C LEU A 245 -5.42 -17.40 -10.22
N GLY A 246 -6.60 -17.41 -9.61
CA GLY A 246 -7.88 -17.69 -10.28
C GLY A 246 -9.00 -16.77 -9.82
N MET A 247 -9.48 -16.97 -8.58
CA MET A 247 -10.77 -16.40 -8.12
C MET A 247 -10.84 -14.87 -8.19
N ARG A 248 -9.71 -14.17 -7.99
CA ARG A 248 -9.65 -12.69 -8.01
C ARG A 248 -10.07 -12.09 -9.35
N PHE A 249 -9.95 -12.85 -10.43
CA PHE A 249 -10.19 -12.37 -11.78
C PHE A 249 -11.38 -13.04 -12.49
N ASP A 250 -12.01 -14.02 -11.83
CA ASP A 250 -13.21 -14.70 -12.29
C ASP A 250 -14.42 -13.81 -11.94
N GLY A 251 -14.64 -12.74 -12.72
CA GLY A 251 -15.73 -11.77 -12.54
C GLY A 251 -17.13 -12.32 -12.85
N GLY A 252 -17.41 -13.59 -12.53
CA GLY A 252 -18.68 -14.26 -12.81
C GLY A 252 -18.90 -14.72 -14.26
N SER A 253 -17.90 -14.59 -15.14
CA SER A 253 -17.96 -15.10 -16.52
C SER A 253 -16.87 -16.14 -16.76
N ASP A 254 -17.25 -17.35 -17.19
CA ASP A 254 -16.31 -18.45 -17.49
C ASP A 254 -15.37 -18.16 -18.67
N GLU A 255 -15.55 -17.05 -19.39
CA GLU A 255 -14.70 -16.68 -20.53
C GLU A 255 -13.55 -15.73 -20.12
N PRO A 256 -12.29 -16.08 -20.45
CA PRO A 256 -11.16 -15.19 -20.22
C PRO A 256 -11.26 -13.93 -21.09
N SER A 257 -11.27 -12.76 -20.44
CA SER A 257 -11.28 -11.47 -21.14
C SER A 257 -10.11 -11.34 -22.12
N PRO A 258 -10.36 -11.08 -23.42
CA PRO A 258 -9.29 -10.96 -24.41
C PRO A 258 -8.45 -9.70 -24.15
N PHE A 259 -7.16 -9.75 -24.49
CA PHE A 259 -6.28 -8.59 -24.39
C PHE A 259 -6.73 -7.48 -25.35
N ARG A 260 -6.94 -6.28 -24.81
CA ARG A 260 -7.35 -5.07 -25.53
C ARG A 260 -6.31 -3.98 -25.33
N PHE A 261 -5.57 -3.65 -26.39
CA PHE A 261 -4.55 -2.59 -26.35
C PHE A 261 -5.11 -1.23 -25.92
N GLY A 262 -6.33 -0.88 -26.34
CA GLY A 262 -7.00 0.35 -25.89
C GLY A 262 -7.21 0.42 -24.38
N GLN A 263 -7.55 -0.70 -23.74
CA GLN A 263 -7.69 -0.77 -22.27
C GLN A 263 -6.32 -0.61 -21.58
N MET A 264 -5.27 -1.22 -22.14
CA MET A 264 -3.90 -1.06 -21.66
C MET A 264 -3.46 0.42 -21.67
N VAL A 265 -3.74 1.13 -22.78
CA VAL A 265 -3.46 2.56 -22.92
C VAL A 265 -4.31 3.38 -21.96
N GLY A 266 -5.59 3.06 -21.82
CA GLY A 266 -6.49 3.71 -20.85
C GLY A 266 -5.99 3.57 -19.42
N TYR A 267 -5.57 2.37 -19.02
CA TYR A 267 -4.95 2.11 -17.72
C TYR A 267 -3.64 2.89 -17.53
N TRP A 268 -2.79 2.95 -18.56
CA TRP A 268 -1.55 3.72 -18.51
C TRP A 268 -1.82 5.22 -18.33
N LEU A 269 -2.80 5.78 -19.05
CA LEU A 269 -3.23 7.17 -18.88
C LEU A 269 -3.77 7.41 -17.47
N LEU A 270 -4.62 6.51 -16.97
CA LEU A 270 -5.15 6.57 -15.61
C LEU A 270 -4.01 6.56 -14.58
N SER A 271 -3.05 5.66 -14.72
CA SER A 271 -1.87 5.59 -13.85
C SER A 271 -1.09 6.92 -13.80
N ASN A 272 -1.00 7.64 -14.91
CA ASN A 272 -0.37 8.96 -14.96
C ASN A 272 -1.19 10.04 -14.27
N VAL A 273 -2.53 9.95 -14.29
CA VAL A 273 -3.40 10.83 -13.49
C VAL A 273 -3.12 10.63 -12.01
N TYR A 274 -3.08 9.38 -11.53
CA TYR A 274 -2.78 9.06 -10.13
C TYR A 274 -1.37 9.46 -9.69
N LEU A 275 -0.37 9.31 -10.57
CA LEU A 275 1.00 9.77 -10.32
C LEU A 275 1.14 11.30 -10.35
N PHE A 276 0.09 12.03 -10.70
CA PHE A 276 0.08 13.43 -11.13
C PHE A 276 0.81 13.61 -12.48
N PRO A 277 0.14 14.06 -13.56
CA PRO A 277 0.72 14.05 -14.91
C PRO A 277 2.06 14.79 -15.05
N LEU A 278 2.26 15.85 -14.25
CA LEU A 278 3.52 16.59 -14.21
C LEU A 278 4.71 15.78 -13.67
N PHE A 279 4.49 14.67 -12.96
CA PHE A 279 5.55 13.73 -12.56
C PHE A 279 5.48 12.42 -13.33
N GLY A 280 4.28 11.88 -13.58
CA GLY A 280 4.08 10.63 -14.32
C GLY A 280 4.67 10.65 -15.73
N LEU A 281 4.36 11.68 -16.53
CA LEU A 281 4.84 11.76 -17.92
C LEU A 281 6.37 11.92 -17.99
N PRO A 282 7.02 12.80 -17.21
CA PRO A 282 8.48 12.83 -17.13
C PRO A 282 9.11 11.52 -16.67
N LEU A 283 8.50 10.82 -15.70
CA LEU A 283 8.99 9.52 -15.24
C LEU A 283 9.02 8.48 -16.37
N TRP A 284 7.93 8.37 -17.13
CA TRP A 284 7.85 7.50 -18.30
C TRP A 284 8.85 7.91 -19.39
N TRP A 285 8.94 9.19 -19.71
CA TRP A 285 9.91 9.69 -20.70
C TRP A 285 11.35 9.31 -20.33
N VAL A 286 11.76 9.54 -19.08
CA VAL A 286 13.10 9.20 -18.60
C VAL A 286 13.32 7.70 -18.62
N THR A 287 12.35 6.92 -18.14
CA THR A 287 12.44 5.46 -18.10
C THR A 287 12.57 4.87 -19.50
N LEU A 288 11.73 5.28 -20.46
CA LEU A 288 11.78 4.81 -21.84
C LEU A 288 13.09 5.21 -22.52
N ARG A 289 13.55 6.46 -22.34
CA ARG A 289 14.82 6.94 -22.90
C ARG A 289 16.00 6.13 -22.37
N GLN A 290 16.07 5.90 -21.07
CA GLN A 290 17.19 5.17 -20.46
C GLN A 290 17.14 3.67 -20.78
N THR A 291 15.95 3.09 -20.85
CA THR A 291 15.76 1.71 -21.31
C THR A 291 16.21 1.56 -22.77
N GLY A 292 15.80 2.48 -23.65
CA GLY A 292 16.23 2.49 -25.05
C GLY A 292 17.75 2.65 -25.20
N GLN A 293 18.36 3.54 -24.42
CA GLN A 293 19.82 3.68 -24.38
C GLN A 293 20.50 2.40 -23.93
N GLN A 294 19.99 1.72 -22.90
CA GLN A 294 20.51 0.44 -22.43
C GLN A 294 20.42 -0.65 -23.50
N CYS A 295 19.30 -0.74 -24.21
CA CYS A 295 19.15 -1.71 -25.31
C CYS A 295 20.12 -1.44 -26.46
N LEU A 296 20.28 -0.18 -26.87
CA LEU A 296 21.24 0.21 -27.93
C LEU A 296 22.69 -0.07 -27.52
N MET A 297 23.01 0.17 -26.23
CA MET A 297 24.35 -0.01 -25.69
C MET A 297 24.67 -1.45 -25.27
N ALA A 298 23.69 -2.36 -25.26
CA ALA A 298 23.90 -3.76 -24.90
C ALA A 298 24.86 -4.47 -25.87
N PHE A 299 24.92 -4.01 -27.12
CA PHE A 299 25.77 -4.57 -28.18
C PHE A 299 27.08 -3.81 -28.38
N THR A 300 27.32 -2.72 -27.64
CA THR A 300 28.53 -1.91 -27.77
C THR A 300 29.42 -2.10 -26.54
N PRO A 301 30.63 -2.70 -26.67
CA PRO A 301 31.55 -2.78 -25.55
C PRO A 301 31.97 -1.37 -25.13
N SER A 302 31.92 -1.08 -23.83
CA SER A 302 32.53 0.13 -23.28
C SER A 302 33.94 -0.20 -22.79
N TRP A 303 34.92 0.60 -23.21
CA TRP A 303 36.30 0.50 -22.73
C TRP A 303 36.56 1.40 -21.52
N ASP A 304 35.63 2.29 -21.17
CA ASP A 304 35.68 3.08 -19.95
C ASP A 304 35.00 2.34 -18.79
N THR A 305 35.79 2.01 -17.78
CA THR A 305 35.31 1.33 -16.56
C THR A 305 34.22 2.11 -15.82
N GLN A 306 34.24 3.45 -15.85
CA GLN A 306 33.21 4.26 -15.20
C GLN A 306 31.90 4.21 -15.97
N GLU A 307 31.97 4.29 -17.31
CA GLU A 307 30.80 4.15 -18.16
C GLU A 307 30.18 2.76 -18.03
N ALA A 308 31.00 1.69 -18.06
CA ALA A 308 30.54 0.32 -17.87
C ALA A 308 29.83 0.14 -16.52
N GLN A 309 30.41 0.65 -15.42
CA GLN A 309 29.77 0.62 -14.10
C GLN A 309 28.45 1.40 -14.07
N GLY A 310 28.40 2.58 -14.69
CA GLY A 310 27.18 3.37 -14.80
C GLY A 310 26.07 2.65 -15.58
N ARG A 311 26.44 1.92 -16.65
CA ARG A 311 25.51 1.08 -17.41
C ARG A 311 24.96 -0.05 -16.56
N ASP A 312 25.79 -0.72 -15.75
CA ASP A 312 25.36 -1.78 -14.84
C ASP A 312 24.46 -1.26 -13.72
N GLN A 313 24.77 -0.10 -13.13
CA GLN A 313 23.93 0.52 -12.10
C GLN A 313 22.53 0.86 -12.64
N LEU A 314 22.46 1.43 -13.83
CA LEU A 314 21.18 1.69 -14.50
C LEU A 314 20.45 0.37 -14.79
N ALA A 315 21.15 -0.67 -15.24
CA ALA A 315 20.55 -1.98 -15.46
C ALA A 315 19.96 -2.57 -14.17
N LEU A 316 20.64 -2.42 -13.03
CA LEU A 316 20.11 -2.87 -11.75
C LEU A 316 18.79 -2.17 -11.43
N VAL A 317 18.75 -0.83 -11.50
CA VAL A 317 17.50 -0.07 -11.22
C VAL A 317 16.38 -0.50 -12.16
N LEU A 318 16.66 -0.64 -13.46
CA LEU A 318 15.67 -1.08 -14.44
C LEU A 318 15.19 -2.52 -14.18
N TRP A 319 16.07 -3.46 -13.86
CA TRP A 319 15.67 -4.84 -13.57
C TRP A 319 14.85 -4.96 -12.29
N LEU A 320 15.14 -4.16 -11.27
CA LEU A 320 14.35 -4.18 -10.04
C LEU A 320 13.00 -3.52 -10.24
N SER A 321 12.89 -2.50 -11.09
CA SER A 321 11.68 -1.68 -11.20
C SER A 321 10.80 -1.90 -12.43
N LEU A 322 11.39 -2.09 -13.60
CA LEU A 322 10.66 -2.13 -14.87
C LEU A 322 9.78 -3.38 -15.03
N PRO A 323 10.18 -4.60 -14.59
CA PRO A 323 9.35 -5.78 -14.75
C PRO A 323 7.96 -5.65 -14.12
N ILE A 324 7.87 -5.11 -12.90
CA ILE A 324 6.57 -4.93 -12.22
C ILE A 324 5.71 -3.84 -12.90
N VAL A 325 6.34 -2.78 -13.39
CA VAL A 325 5.64 -1.72 -14.15
C VAL A 325 5.08 -2.28 -15.45
N VAL A 326 5.91 -2.96 -16.24
CA VAL A 326 5.51 -3.55 -17.52
C VAL A 326 4.44 -4.62 -17.32
N LEU A 327 4.61 -5.51 -16.33
CA LEU A 327 3.64 -6.55 -16.01
C LEU A 327 2.26 -5.97 -15.74
N PHE A 328 2.13 -5.03 -14.81
CA PHE A 328 0.82 -4.49 -14.44
C PHE A 328 0.25 -3.52 -15.47
N THR A 329 1.09 -2.79 -16.22
CA THR A 329 0.61 -2.04 -17.37
C THR A 329 0.03 -2.98 -18.44
N ALA A 330 0.71 -4.07 -18.77
CA ALA A 330 0.20 -5.04 -19.73
C ALA A 330 -1.07 -5.76 -19.24
N LEU A 331 -1.13 -6.14 -17.96
CA LEU A 331 -2.33 -6.77 -17.38
C LEU A 331 -3.55 -5.83 -17.40
N GLY A 332 -3.34 -4.51 -17.35
CA GLY A 332 -4.40 -3.51 -17.55
C GLY A 332 -5.09 -3.59 -18.92
N GLY A 333 -4.49 -4.30 -19.88
CA GLY A 333 -5.13 -4.62 -21.16
C GLY A 333 -6.09 -5.82 -21.12
N LYS A 334 -6.09 -6.61 -20.05
CA LYS A 334 -7.00 -7.77 -19.89
C LYS A 334 -8.08 -7.51 -18.84
N GLN A 335 -7.68 -6.87 -17.74
CA GLN A 335 -8.47 -6.79 -16.52
C GLN A 335 -8.27 -5.42 -15.86
N GLN A 336 -9.18 -5.06 -14.96
CA GLN A 336 -9.05 -3.85 -14.17
C GLN A 336 -7.95 -4.03 -13.12
N ILE A 337 -6.91 -3.21 -13.23
CA ILE A 337 -5.77 -3.21 -12.32
C ILE A 337 -5.78 -1.93 -11.50
N PHE A 338 -5.49 -2.04 -10.21
CA PHE A 338 -5.33 -0.85 -9.37
C PHE A 338 -4.02 -0.12 -9.71
N PRO A 339 -4.04 1.20 -9.96
CA PRO A 339 -2.84 1.98 -10.30
C PRO A 339 -1.70 1.90 -9.28
N ALA A 340 -2.00 1.52 -8.03
CA ALA A 340 -1.00 1.30 -6.98
C ALA A 340 -0.13 0.04 -7.20
N TRP A 341 -0.59 -0.95 -7.97
CA TRP A 341 0.12 -2.22 -8.17
C TRP A 341 1.51 -2.09 -8.85
N PRO A 342 1.71 -1.29 -9.92
CA PRO A 342 3.03 -1.03 -10.50
C PRO A 342 3.91 -0.08 -9.67
N ALA A 343 3.38 0.54 -8.61
CA ALA A 343 4.07 1.60 -7.91
C ALA A 343 5.40 1.24 -7.22
N PRO A 344 5.65 -0.01 -6.75
CA PRO A 344 7.00 -0.42 -6.32
C PRO A 344 8.06 -0.19 -7.40
N GLY A 345 7.69 -0.39 -8.67
CA GLY A 345 8.58 -0.12 -9.77
C GLY A 345 8.77 1.37 -10.01
N TYR A 346 7.69 2.15 -10.03
CA TYR A 346 7.78 3.63 -10.12
C TYR A 346 8.68 4.20 -9.01
N TRP A 347 8.58 3.66 -7.79
CA TRP A 347 9.40 4.05 -6.65
C TRP A 347 10.91 3.94 -6.91
N GLY A 348 11.39 2.80 -7.42
CA GLY A 348 12.81 2.68 -7.79
C GLY A 348 13.20 3.53 -9.00
N LEU A 349 12.29 3.74 -9.96
CA LEU A 349 12.52 4.60 -11.13
C LEU A 349 12.62 6.09 -10.75
N LEU A 350 12.18 6.50 -9.55
CA LEU A 350 12.39 7.86 -9.06
C LEU A 350 13.87 8.24 -8.98
N ILE A 351 14.78 7.28 -8.82
CA ILE A 351 16.22 7.55 -8.86
C ILE A 351 16.62 8.12 -10.24
N LEU A 352 16.06 7.54 -11.30
CA LEU A 352 16.34 7.93 -12.68
C LEU A 352 15.76 9.32 -12.98
N LEU A 353 14.52 9.55 -12.53
CA LEU A 353 13.88 10.86 -12.61
C LEU A 353 14.64 11.91 -11.78
N GLY A 354 15.12 11.55 -10.59
CA GLY A 354 15.95 12.38 -9.73
C GLY A 354 17.26 12.81 -10.41
N ALA A 355 17.96 11.87 -11.05
CA ALA A 355 19.18 12.14 -11.80
C ALA A 355 18.92 13.11 -12.96
N GLN A 356 17.85 12.87 -13.72
CA GLN A 356 17.46 13.74 -14.83
C GLN A 356 16.96 15.11 -14.33
N GLY A 357 16.26 15.15 -13.19
CA GLY A 357 15.76 16.35 -12.54
C GLY A 357 16.88 17.30 -12.13
N VAL A 358 17.99 16.77 -11.61
CA VAL A 358 19.20 17.58 -11.32
C VAL A 358 19.80 18.18 -12.59
N ILE A 359 19.82 17.43 -13.70
CA ILE A 359 20.29 17.95 -15.00
C ILE A 359 19.39 19.08 -15.48
N TRP A 360 18.07 18.92 -15.38
CA TRP A 360 17.12 19.98 -15.72
C TRP A 360 17.26 21.19 -14.81
N GLN A 361 17.48 20.99 -13.52
CA GLN A 361 17.64 22.07 -12.54
C GLN A 361 18.90 22.89 -12.84
N ARG A 362 20.00 22.27 -13.26
CA ARG A 362 21.22 22.99 -13.67
C ARG A 362 21.00 23.84 -14.93
N ARG A 363 20.20 23.34 -15.89
CA ARG A 363 19.92 24.05 -17.15
C ARG A 363 18.87 25.14 -17.00
N ARG A 364 17.82 24.89 -16.22
CA ARG A 364 16.63 25.74 -16.06
C ARG A 364 16.18 25.78 -14.58
N PRO A 365 16.96 26.40 -13.68
CA PRO A 365 16.72 26.32 -12.24
C PRO A 365 15.36 26.87 -11.82
N ARG A 366 14.96 28.03 -12.36
CA ARG A 366 13.66 28.66 -12.06
C ARG A 366 12.48 27.80 -12.50
N LEU A 367 12.60 27.09 -13.62
CA LEU A 367 11.53 26.23 -14.14
C LEU A 367 11.31 25.03 -13.22
N VAL A 368 12.39 24.34 -12.84
CA VAL A 368 12.30 23.19 -11.92
C VAL A 368 11.82 23.62 -10.54
N GLN A 369 12.28 24.76 -10.03
CA GLN A 369 11.77 25.30 -8.76
C GLN A 369 10.27 25.59 -8.81
N ARG A 370 9.78 26.25 -9.88
CA ARG A 370 8.35 26.52 -10.07
C ARG A 370 7.55 25.23 -10.25
N TRP A 371 8.09 24.23 -10.94
CA TRP A 371 7.46 22.93 -11.08
C TRP A 371 7.29 22.25 -9.72
N LEU A 372 8.35 22.15 -8.91
CA LEU A 372 8.27 21.48 -7.60
C LEU A 372 7.37 22.26 -6.63
N TRP A 373 7.58 23.58 -6.47
CA TRP A 373 6.77 24.41 -5.57
C TRP A 373 5.33 24.55 -6.02
N GLY A 374 5.10 24.76 -7.31
CA GLY A 374 3.76 24.85 -7.88
C GLY A 374 2.98 23.54 -7.73
N SER A 375 3.63 22.39 -7.98
CA SER A 375 3.02 21.08 -7.75
C SER A 375 2.73 20.86 -6.26
N GLY A 376 3.68 21.16 -5.38
CA GLY A 376 3.49 21.02 -3.93
C GLY A 376 2.36 21.90 -3.39
N LEU A 377 2.30 23.17 -3.82
CA LEU A 377 1.22 24.08 -3.45
C LEU A 377 -0.13 23.61 -3.99
N PHE A 378 -0.20 23.23 -5.26
CA PHE A 378 -1.43 22.72 -5.87
C PHE A 378 -1.95 21.47 -5.14
N LEU A 379 -1.08 20.50 -4.88
CA LEU A 379 -1.44 19.26 -4.18
C LEU A 379 -1.82 19.52 -2.73
N ALA A 380 -1.16 20.46 -2.04
CA ALA A 380 -1.53 20.86 -0.69
C ALA A 380 -2.93 21.51 -0.66
N ILE A 381 -3.22 22.44 -1.57
CA ILE A 381 -4.55 23.07 -1.70
C ILE A 381 -5.61 22.00 -2.00
N LEU A 382 -5.36 21.12 -2.97
CA LEU A 382 -6.27 20.04 -3.33
C LEU A 382 -6.53 19.11 -2.13
N SER A 383 -5.49 18.77 -1.38
CA SER A 383 -5.61 17.94 -0.17
C SER A 383 -6.44 18.64 0.90
N VAL A 384 -6.22 19.94 1.13
CA VAL A 384 -7.01 20.71 2.10
C VAL A 384 -8.48 20.74 1.69
N ILE A 385 -8.79 21.00 0.42
CA ILE A 385 -10.18 20.99 -0.08
C ILE A 385 -10.80 19.60 0.11
N ALA A 386 -10.09 18.53 -0.24
CA ALA A 386 -10.58 17.16 -0.08
C ALA A 386 -10.84 16.80 1.39
N LEU A 387 -9.92 17.15 2.30
CA LEU A 387 -10.08 16.89 3.72
C LEU A 387 -11.21 17.72 4.34
N LEU A 388 -11.35 18.99 3.96
CA LEU A 388 -12.49 19.82 4.37
C LEU A 388 -13.81 19.26 3.83
N HIS A 389 -13.81 18.71 2.62
CA HIS A 389 -14.99 18.05 2.08
C HIS A 389 -15.37 16.80 2.86
N LEU A 390 -14.39 15.93 3.14
CA LEU A 390 -14.60 14.68 3.88
C LEU A 390 -15.06 14.89 5.33
N GLN A 391 -14.56 15.92 6.00
CA GLN A 391 -14.87 16.18 7.42
C GLN A 391 -16.08 17.10 7.61
N LEU A 392 -16.22 18.13 6.77
CA LEU A 392 -17.21 19.19 6.97
C LEU A 392 -18.27 19.25 5.87
N GLY A 393 -18.13 18.48 4.80
CA GLY A 393 -19.02 18.59 3.65
C GLY A 393 -18.82 19.91 2.91
N PHE A 394 -17.57 20.38 2.78
CA PHE A 394 -17.25 21.67 2.14
C PHE A 394 -17.77 21.82 0.70
N LEU A 395 -17.85 20.73 -0.08
CA LEU A 395 -18.43 20.75 -1.43
C LEU A 395 -19.85 20.11 -1.48
N GLN A 396 -20.34 19.62 -0.35
CA GLN A 396 -21.60 18.87 -0.25
C GLN A 396 -22.81 19.81 -0.30
N GLN A 397 -23.89 19.37 -0.93
CA GLN A 397 -25.17 20.07 -1.05
C GLN A 397 -26.32 19.20 -0.50
N PRO A 398 -27.06 19.64 0.52
CA PRO A 398 -26.80 20.79 1.38
C PRO A 398 -25.62 20.54 2.34
N SER A 399 -25.03 21.63 2.84
CA SER A 399 -24.10 21.60 3.98
C SER A 399 -24.03 22.96 4.64
N ARG A 400 -24.01 22.96 5.98
CA ARG A 400 -23.81 24.17 6.82
C ARG A 400 -22.47 24.86 6.55
N TYR A 401 -21.47 24.12 6.07
CA TYR A 401 -20.11 24.63 5.86
C TYR A 401 -19.76 24.83 4.38
N ALA A 402 -20.67 24.51 3.46
CA ALA A 402 -20.41 24.67 2.03
C ALA A 402 -20.62 26.13 1.58
N PRO A 403 -19.65 26.72 0.86
CA PRO A 403 -19.85 28.01 0.24
C PRO A 403 -20.93 27.89 -0.85
N LEU A 404 -21.78 28.92 -0.98
CA LEU A 404 -22.84 28.99 -1.98
C LEU A 404 -23.85 27.82 -1.94
N GLY A 405 -23.98 27.12 -0.80
CA GLY A 405 -24.93 26.02 -0.61
C GLY A 405 -24.45 24.64 -1.06
N GLY A 406 -23.22 24.52 -1.57
CA GLY A 406 -22.64 23.26 -2.04
C GLY A 406 -22.71 23.05 -3.56
N LEU A 407 -21.99 22.04 -4.04
CA LEU A 407 -21.87 21.71 -5.46
C LEU A 407 -22.25 20.26 -5.78
N ILE A 408 -22.16 19.36 -4.79
CA ILE A 408 -22.32 17.91 -4.96
C ILE A 408 -23.46 17.44 -4.06
N PRO A 409 -24.61 17.02 -4.61
CA PRO A 409 -25.69 16.43 -3.83
C PRO A 409 -25.21 15.23 -3.02
N VAL A 410 -25.73 15.04 -1.80
CA VAL A 410 -25.33 13.93 -0.91
C VAL A 410 -25.45 12.57 -1.60
N GLU A 411 -26.50 12.38 -2.41
CA GLU A 411 -26.79 11.13 -3.11
C GLU A 411 -25.80 10.83 -4.24
N GLN A 412 -25.07 11.86 -4.71
CA GLN A 412 -24.05 11.75 -5.77
C GLN A 412 -22.62 11.89 -5.23
N ASP A 413 -22.49 12.16 -3.93
CA ASP A 413 -21.22 12.37 -3.27
C ASP A 413 -20.56 11.03 -2.94
N GLY A 414 -19.67 10.56 -3.81
CA GLY A 414 -18.95 9.30 -3.58
C GLY A 414 -18.08 9.27 -2.31
N SER A 415 -17.91 10.39 -1.61
CA SER A 415 -17.21 10.42 -0.32
C SER A 415 -18.08 9.97 0.87
N THR A 416 -19.38 9.73 0.67
CA THR A 416 -20.27 9.12 1.68
C THR A 416 -19.98 7.64 1.91
N GLU A 417 -19.30 7.00 0.96
CA GLU A 417 -18.81 5.62 1.08
C GLU A 417 -17.82 5.41 2.22
N LEU A 418 -17.14 6.46 2.68
CA LEU A 418 -16.21 6.38 3.80
C LEU A 418 -16.95 6.64 5.12
N ILE A 419 -16.88 5.67 6.03
CA ILE A 419 -17.54 5.73 7.33
C ILE A 419 -16.67 6.45 8.36
N ASP A 420 -17.22 7.48 9.01
CA ASP A 420 -16.62 8.08 10.21
C ASP A 420 -16.80 7.15 11.42
N THR A 421 -15.82 6.27 11.61
CA THR A 421 -15.77 5.32 12.74
C THR A 421 -15.80 5.99 14.12
N LEU A 422 -15.34 7.24 14.25
CA LEU A 422 -15.37 7.95 15.53
C LEU A 422 -16.76 8.52 15.81
N GLN A 423 -17.43 9.06 14.79
CA GLN A 423 -18.85 9.43 14.89
C GLN A 423 -19.71 8.19 15.17
N LEU A 424 -19.48 7.09 14.44
CA LEU A 424 -20.21 5.85 14.64
C LEU A 424 -20.07 5.32 16.08
N ARG A 425 -18.84 5.30 16.61
CA ARG A 425 -18.58 4.92 18.00
C ARG A 425 -19.39 5.77 18.99
N ARG A 426 -19.43 7.09 18.79
CA ARG A 426 -20.22 7.99 19.66
C ARG A 426 -21.71 7.69 19.58
N LEU A 427 -22.24 7.51 18.37
CA LEU A 427 -23.65 7.17 18.18
C LEU A 427 -24.01 5.83 18.84
N MET A 428 -23.15 4.82 18.74
CA MET A 428 -23.33 3.52 19.42
C MET A 428 -23.24 3.64 20.96
N ALA A 429 -22.35 4.49 21.46
CA ALA A 429 -22.19 4.73 22.90
C ALA A 429 -23.38 5.49 23.52
N GLU A 430 -23.97 6.41 22.76
CA GLU A 430 -25.08 7.26 23.21
C GLU A 430 -26.46 6.62 23.02
N ASN A 431 -26.57 5.54 22.23
CA ASN A 431 -27.83 4.86 21.96
C ASN A 431 -28.20 3.88 23.10
N PRO A 432 -29.30 4.12 23.85
CA PRO A 432 -29.65 3.30 25.02
C PRO A 432 -30.05 1.86 24.67
N GLU A 433 -30.72 1.65 23.53
CA GLU A 433 -31.18 0.33 23.08
C GLU A 433 -29.98 -0.57 22.75
N LEU A 434 -28.98 -0.02 22.07
CA LEU A 434 -27.71 -0.70 21.81
C LEU A 434 -26.95 -1.00 23.11
N GLN A 435 -26.78 -0.02 23.99
CA GLN A 435 -26.06 -0.23 25.25
C GLN A 435 -26.73 -1.29 26.14
N ALA A 436 -28.06 -1.40 26.11
CA ALA A 436 -28.78 -2.45 26.82
C ALA A 436 -28.59 -3.84 26.17
N THR A 437 -28.48 -3.90 24.84
CA THR A 437 -28.42 -5.16 24.09
C THR A 437 -26.99 -5.73 24.00
N LEU A 438 -25.95 -4.89 23.95
CA LEU A 438 -24.57 -5.33 23.76
C LEU A 438 -24.06 -6.38 24.77
N PRO A 439 -24.42 -6.32 26.07
CA PRO A 439 -24.01 -7.36 27.03
C PRO A 439 -24.74 -8.70 26.86
N GLU A 440 -25.86 -8.73 26.14
CA GLU A 440 -26.73 -9.91 25.99
C GLU A 440 -26.41 -10.75 24.75
N ILE A 441 -25.70 -10.18 23.78
CA ILE A 441 -25.40 -10.83 22.50
C ILE A 441 -24.08 -11.60 22.52
N GLY A 442 -24.00 -12.63 21.69
CA GLY A 442 -22.80 -13.43 21.48
C GLY A 442 -21.83 -12.86 20.45
N PHE A 443 -22.37 -12.20 19.42
CA PHE A 443 -21.60 -11.69 18.29
C PHE A 443 -22.39 -10.65 17.49
N ILE A 444 -21.69 -10.01 16.55
CA ILE A 444 -22.25 -9.07 15.58
C ILE A 444 -21.92 -9.57 14.19
N PHE A 445 -22.85 -9.45 13.25
CA PHE A 445 -22.59 -9.78 11.85
C PHE A 445 -23.04 -8.68 10.90
N THR A 446 -22.48 -8.72 9.69
CA THR A 446 -22.84 -7.84 8.57
C THR A 446 -22.87 -8.64 7.26
N ASN A 447 -23.44 -8.04 6.21
CA ASN A 447 -23.60 -8.65 4.88
C ASN A 447 -22.37 -8.49 3.97
N GLU A 448 -21.42 -7.62 4.33
CA GLU A 448 -20.24 -7.33 3.52
C GLU A 448 -18.96 -7.34 4.36
N TYR A 449 -17.90 -8.01 3.87
CA TYR A 449 -16.65 -8.13 4.62
C TYR A 449 -16.02 -6.77 4.97
N TYR A 450 -16.09 -5.78 4.06
CA TYR A 450 -15.45 -4.49 4.28
C TYR A 450 -16.13 -3.67 5.39
N LEU A 451 -17.42 -3.92 5.67
CA LEU A 451 -18.16 -3.26 6.75
C LEU A 451 -17.73 -3.75 8.13
N GLY A 452 -17.38 -5.03 8.25
CA GLY A 452 -17.00 -5.61 9.54
C GLY A 452 -15.81 -4.90 10.19
N GLY A 453 -14.89 -4.33 9.39
CA GLY A 453 -13.79 -3.53 9.89
C GLY A 453 -14.24 -2.19 10.50
N TYR A 454 -15.19 -1.51 9.87
CA TYR A 454 -15.72 -0.24 10.37
C TYR A 454 -16.52 -0.41 11.64
N PHE A 455 -17.42 -1.40 11.66
CA PHE A 455 -18.17 -1.77 12.87
C PHE A 455 -17.22 -2.23 13.97
N ASP A 456 -16.20 -3.00 13.58
CA ASP A 456 -14.99 -3.34 14.32
C ASP A 456 -14.45 -2.21 15.18
N MET A 457 -13.94 -1.22 14.46
CA MET A 457 -13.30 -0.05 15.01
C MET A 457 -14.23 0.80 15.88
N ALA A 458 -15.53 0.80 15.59
CA ALA A 458 -16.51 1.55 16.36
C ALA A 458 -16.86 0.87 17.68
N ILE A 459 -17.11 -0.45 17.66
CA ILE A 459 -17.71 -1.18 18.77
C ILE A 459 -16.71 -1.73 19.78
N HIS A 460 -15.52 -2.14 19.34
CA HIS A 460 -14.52 -2.78 20.20
C HIS A 460 -14.15 -1.93 21.44
N PRO A 461 -14.02 -0.60 21.34
CA PRO A 461 -13.80 0.25 22.53
C PRO A 461 -14.98 0.33 23.51
N LEU A 462 -16.18 -0.08 23.09
CA LEU A 462 -17.39 -0.11 23.92
C LEU A 462 -17.61 -1.50 24.56
N GLY A 463 -17.16 -2.56 23.88
CA GLY A 463 -17.18 -3.93 24.37
C GLY A 463 -16.47 -4.87 23.39
N ASP A 464 -15.80 -5.89 23.92
CA ASP A 464 -15.08 -6.89 23.10
C ASP A 464 -16.03 -7.98 22.59
N VAL A 465 -16.93 -7.57 21.69
CA VAL A 465 -17.88 -8.46 21.03
C VAL A 465 -17.30 -8.89 19.67
N PRO A 466 -17.27 -10.20 19.35
CA PRO A 466 -16.83 -10.67 18.03
C PRO A 466 -17.67 -10.07 16.90
N VAL A 467 -17.00 -9.61 15.84
CA VAL A 467 -17.66 -9.10 14.63
C VAL A 467 -17.30 -9.99 13.44
N THR A 468 -18.31 -10.48 12.73
CA THR A 468 -18.16 -11.34 11.55
C THR A 468 -18.88 -10.77 10.32
N ALA A 469 -18.63 -11.36 9.15
CA ALA A 469 -19.39 -11.09 7.94
C ALA A 469 -20.03 -12.39 7.43
N PHE A 470 -21.36 -12.41 7.29
CA PHE A 470 -22.11 -13.46 6.61
C PHE A 470 -22.31 -13.04 5.15
N SER A 471 -21.24 -13.19 4.37
CA SER A 471 -21.18 -12.75 2.97
C SER A 471 -20.78 -13.90 2.06
N GLN A 472 -21.03 -13.75 0.76
CA GLN A 472 -20.48 -14.62 -0.29
C GLN A 472 -19.03 -14.26 -0.66
N ASP A 473 -18.50 -13.12 -0.19
CA ASP A 473 -17.05 -12.84 -0.18
C ASP A 473 -16.59 -12.58 1.27
N PRO A 474 -16.60 -13.58 2.17
CA PRO A 474 -16.32 -13.38 3.59
C PRO A 474 -14.82 -13.18 3.89
N ARG A 475 -13.93 -13.39 2.91
CA ARG A 475 -12.47 -13.35 3.03
C ARG A 475 -11.95 -13.92 4.36
N GLY A 476 -11.27 -13.11 5.17
CA GLY A 476 -10.69 -13.49 6.46
C GLY A 476 -11.71 -13.95 7.49
N PHE A 477 -12.97 -13.48 7.43
CA PHE A 477 -14.01 -13.84 8.40
C PHE A 477 -14.34 -15.33 8.41
N ALA A 478 -14.11 -16.03 7.29
CA ALA A 478 -14.31 -17.47 7.24
C ALA A 478 -13.35 -18.28 8.13
N PHE A 479 -12.27 -17.68 8.61
CA PHE A 479 -11.19 -18.38 9.30
C PHE A 479 -10.94 -17.89 10.73
N TRP A 480 -11.50 -16.75 11.13
CA TRP A 480 -11.23 -16.16 12.46
C TRP A 480 -12.06 -16.76 13.58
N PHE A 481 -13.27 -17.24 13.27
CA PHE A 481 -14.23 -17.68 14.28
C PHE A 481 -14.81 -19.05 13.94
N ASN A 482 -15.04 -19.86 14.98
CA ASN A 482 -15.86 -21.05 14.87
C ASN A 482 -17.31 -20.68 15.19
N GLN A 483 -18.14 -20.56 14.15
CA GLN A 483 -19.54 -20.16 14.27
C GLN A 483 -20.37 -21.09 15.18
N ALA A 484 -19.97 -22.37 15.33
CA ALA A 484 -20.67 -23.31 16.20
C ALA A 484 -20.69 -22.86 17.68
N ASN A 485 -19.71 -22.04 18.08
CA ASN A 485 -19.63 -21.49 19.44
C ASN A 485 -20.75 -20.47 19.74
N TRP A 486 -21.42 -19.95 18.70
CA TRP A 486 -22.49 -18.96 18.84
C TRP A 486 -23.89 -19.58 18.73
N LEU A 487 -24.01 -20.89 18.55
CA LEU A 487 -25.32 -21.54 18.46
C LEU A 487 -26.13 -21.30 19.74
N GLY A 488 -27.38 -20.89 19.56
CA GLY A 488 -28.30 -20.52 20.62
C GLY A 488 -28.12 -19.12 21.20
N GLN A 489 -27.13 -18.34 20.76
CA GLN A 489 -26.89 -16.97 21.23
C GLN A 489 -27.59 -15.94 20.35
N ASP A 490 -27.91 -14.78 20.92
CA ASP A 490 -28.41 -13.63 20.19
C ASP A 490 -27.27 -12.89 19.47
N ALA A 491 -27.62 -12.13 18.43
CA ALA A 491 -26.68 -11.33 17.67
C ALA A 491 -27.26 -9.97 17.28
N LEU A 492 -26.37 -9.05 16.89
CA LEU A 492 -26.78 -7.85 16.14
C LEU A 492 -26.39 -7.99 14.67
N TYR A 493 -27.32 -7.62 13.79
CA TYR A 493 -27.05 -7.43 12.37
C TYR A 493 -26.91 -5.95 12.07
N LEU A 494 -25.75 -5.54 11.55
CA LEU A 494 -25.46 -4.17 11.15
C LEU A 494 -25.26 -4.11 9.64
N THR A 495 -25.92 -3.14 9.01
CA THR A 495 -25.85 -2.94 7.56
C THR A 495 -26.11 -1.47 7.18
N LEU A 496 -25.80 -1.10 5.94
CA LEU A 496 -26.01 0.25 5.41
C LEU A 496 -27.43 0.39 4.82
N GLU A 497 -27.91 1.63 4.74
CA GLU A 497 -29.23 1.98 4.17
C GLU A 497 -29.47 1.30 2.82
N ARG A 498 -28.51 1.42 1.90
CA ARG A 498 -28.60 0.85 0.54
C ARG A 498 -28.89 -0.65 0.53
N PHE A 499 -28.37 -1.40 1.50
CA PHE A 499 -28.59 -2.83 1.60
C PHE A 499 -29.87 -3.13 2.36
N ALA A 500 -30.18 -2.37 3.42
CA ALA A 500 -31.41 -2.52 4.19
C ALA A 500 -32.68 -2.31 3.33
N GLN A 501 -32.58 -1.49 2.28
CA GLN A 501 -33.67 -1.26 1.32
C GLN A 501 -33.87 -2.41 0.32
N GLU A 502 -32.92 -3.35 0.22
CA GLU A 502 -33.08 -4.52 -0.65
C GLU A 502 -34.13 -5.47 -0.04
N PRO A 503 -35.23 -5.81 -0.74
CA PRO A 503 -36.34 -6.57 -0.18
C PRO A 503 -35.94 -7.92 0.42
N ASP A 504 -34.91 -8.55 -0.15
CA ASP A 504 -34.51 -9.92 0.17
C ASP A 504 -33.30 -10.00 1.12
N ILE A 505 -32.71 -8.86 1.52
CA ILE A 505 -31.46 -8.87 2.32
C ILE A 505 -31.66 -9.56 3.67
N LEU A 506 -32.84 -9.41 4.30
CA LEU A 506 -33.15 -10.05 5.57
C LEU A 506 -33.57 -11.50 5.36
N ALA A 507 -34.26 -11.79 4.26
CA ALA A 507 -34.73 -13.13 3.92
C ALA A 507 -33.58 -14.14 3.82
N GLN A 508 -32.38 -13.71 3.41
CA GLN A 508 -31.21 -14.61 3.36
C GLN A 508 -30.72 -15.05 4.75
N TYR A 509 -30.99 -14.27 5.80
CA TYR A 509 -30.55 -14.55 7.18
C TYR A 509 -31.67 -15.10 8.06
N GLN A 510 -32.94 -14.90 7.70
CA GLN A 510 -34.10 -15.44 8.43
C GLN A 510 -33.97 -16.92 8.78
N PRO A 511 -33.49 -17.81 7.89
CA PRO A 511 -33.31 -19.23 8.24
C PRO A 511 -32.29 -19.48 9.35
N LEU A 512 -31.40 -18.53 9.64
CA LEU A 512 -30.30 -18.71 10.60
C LEU A 512 -30.71 -18.37 12.04
N PHE A 513 -31.84 -17.69 12.25
CA PHE A 513 -32.27 -17.14 13.54
C PHE A 513 -33.75 -17.44 13.79
N ASP A 514 -34.19 -17.38 15.05
CA ASP A 514 -35.63 -17.50 15.38
C ASP A 514 -36.39 -16.25 14.90
N THR A 515 -35.84 -15.06 15.17
CA THR A 515 -36.40 -13.77 14.73
C THR A 515 -35.29 -12.80 14.34
N ILE A 516 -35.58 -11.89 13.42
CA ILE A 516 -34.72 -10.73 13.11
C ILE A 516 -35.63 -9.50 13.08
N GLU A 517 -35.45 -8.61 14.05
CA GLU A 517 -36.33 -7.46 14.27
C GLU A 517 -35.53 -6.16 14.24
N PRO A 518 -36.06 -5.07 13.66
CA PRO A 518 -35.42 -3.77 13.73
C PRO A 518 -35.22 -3.35 15.19
N LEU A 519 -33.98 -3.00 15.55
CA LEU A 519 -33.67 -2.48 16.87
C LEU A 519 -33.62 -0.95 16.82
N THR A 520 -32.71 -0.40 16.02
CA THR A 520 -32.46 1.04 15.97
C THR A 520 -31.78 1.46 14.66
N THR A 521 -31.68 2.76 14.41
CA THR A 521 -30.89 3.30 13.29
C THR A 521 -29.90 4.36 13.76
N LEU A 522 -28.73 4.40 13.14
CA LEU A 522 -27.66 5.34 13.46
C LEU A 522 -27.36 6.20 12.24
N ALA A 523 -27.80 7.46 12.27
CA ALA A 523 -27.60 8.40 11.17
C ALA A 523 -26.23 9.09 11.28
N LEU A 524 -25.32 8.75 10.37
CA LEU A 524 -24.05 9.46 10.20
C LEU A 524 -24.31 10.80 9.52
N ARG A 525 -23.63 11.84 9.99
CA ARG A 525 -23.90 13.21 9.55
C ARG A 525 -22.62 13.96 9.19
N ARG A 526 -22.69 14.70 8.09
CA ARG A 526 -21.65 15.62 7.63
C ARG A 526 -22.29 16.91 7.15
N GLY A 527 -21.77 18.05 7.60
CA GLY A 527 -22.33 19.35 7.24
C GLY A 527 -23.75 19.60 7.77
N GLY A 528 -24.23 18.82 8.75
CA GLY A 528 -25.59 18.88 9.28
C GLY A 528 -26.57 17.90 8.63
N GLU A 529 -26.25 17.42 7.42
CA GLU A 529 -27.06 16.48 6.67
C GLU A 529 -26.68 15.03 6.97
N VAL A 530 -27.62 14.11 6.79
CA VAL A 530 -27.38 12.67 6.88
C VAL A 530 -26.66 12.22 5.63
N THR A 531 -25.49 11.60 5.78
CA THR A 531 -24.70 11.08 4.65
C THR A 531 -24.85 9.58 4.46
N GLU A 532 -25.13 8.85 5.54
CA GLU A 532 -25.32 7.40 5.53
C GLU A 532 -26.10 7.01 6.79
N THR A 533 -26.88 5.95 6.71
CA THR A 533 -27.63 5.41 7.86
C THR A 533 -27.24 3.95 8.07
N ILE A 534 -26.85 3.63 9.29
CA ILE A 534 -26.59 2.24 9.69
C ILE A 534 -27.86 1.69 10.34
N HIS A 535 -28.39 0.63 9.76
CA HIS A 535 -29.51 -0.12 10.32
C HIS A 535 -28.98 -1.20 11.25
N VAL A 536 -29.60 -1.29 12.43
CA VAL A 536 -29.27 -2.30 13.43
C VAL A 536 -30.51 -3.15 13.69
N PHE A 537 -30.38 -4.46 13.53
CA PHE A 537 -31.42 -5.43 13.85
C PHE A 537 -30.95 -6.33 15.00
N LYS A 538 -31.87 -6.70 15.89
CA LYS A 538 -31.65 -7.77 16.87
C LYS A 538 -32.05 -9.10 16.23
N ALA A 539 -31.11 -10.03 16.17
CA ALA A 539 -31.33 -11.37 15.66
C ALA A 539 -31.31 -12.36 16.84
N SER A 540 -32.46 -12.96 17.15
CA SER A 540 -32.62 -13.81 18.33
C SER A 540 -32.25 -15.25 18.00
N ARG A 541 -31.47 -15.88 18.89
CA ARG A 541 -31.10 -17.30 18.88
C ARG A 541 -30.59 -17.83 17.53
N PHE A 542 -29.27 -17.81 17.35
CA PHE A 542 -28.60 -18.36 16.18
C PHE A 542 -28.76 -19.89 16.10
N ASN A 543 -29.50 -20.38 15.12
CA ASN A 543 -29.94 -21.77 15.03
C ASN A 543 -29.06 -22.66 14.16
N GLN A 544 -28.40 -22.09 13.15
CA GLN A 544 -27.57 -22.84 12.22
C GLN A 544 -26.42 -21.99 11.69
N ILE A 545 -25.29 -22.64 11.41
CA ILE A 545 -24.09 -21.99 10.88
C ILE A 545 -24.33 -21.45 9.46
N TYR A 546 -23.76 -20.27 9.17
CA TYR A 546 -23.70 -19.73 7.82
C TYR A 546 -22.65 -20.47 7.00
N ARG A 547 -23.02 -20.92 5.79
CA ARG A 547 -22.11 -21.64 4.90
C ARG A 547 -21.35 -20.65 4.02
N TYR A 548 -20.05 -20.55 4.26
CA TYR A 548 -19.13 -19.80 3.40
C TYR A 548 -18.81 -20.57 2.11
N PRO A 549 -18.42 -19.87 1.02
CA PRO A 549 -18.26 -20.48 -0.30
C PRO A 549 -16.89 -21.13 -0.55
N TYR A 550 -16.15 -21.52 0.49
CA TYR A 550 -14.80 -22.10 0.38
C TYR A 550 -14.71 -23.50 0.95
#